data_AF-A0A1S1MJE6-F1
#
_entry.id   AF-A0A1S1MJE6-F1
#
_cell.length_a   1.000
_cell.length_b   1.000
_cell.length_c   1.000
_cell.angle_alpha   90.00
_cell.angle_beta   90.00
_cell.angle_gamma   90.00
#
_symmetry.space_group_name_H-M   'P 1'
#
loop_
_entity.id
_entity.type
_entity.pdbx_description
1 polymer ?
#
loop_
_entity_poly.entity_id
_entity_poly.type
_entity_poly.pdbx_seq_one_letter_code
_entity_poly.pdbx_strand_id
1 'polypeptide(L)'
;MKKLLCAVLVSAAFISAPSFADIGVTAYAGQTFSQTLTTSKGQEHEIADDAHFAISVDRHINDTKYGIYYSFFGGELESNAEQKIDSELLLFQSAVYRPVTDNLSAYAGAQLGANYITTNFVEKDTFFASGLFAGVDYKLAGGLSVGSELRWVATIVKNSSKISCDNDPSTDDGCGWHFDGDVLNQFQASLNLTYRF
;
A
#
# COMPACT_ATOMS: atom_id res chain seq x y z
N MET A 1 7.85 -41.59 6.49
CA MET A 1 7.79 -41.13 7.90
C MET A 1 8.40 -39.74 8.13
N LYS A 2 9.52 -39.34 7.49
CA LYS A 2 10.12 -37.99 7.67
C LYS A 2 9.31 -36.80 7.10
N LYS A 3 8.47 -36.99 6.07
CA LYS A 3 7.67 -35.90 5.46
C LYS A 3 6.44 -35.49 6.30
N LEU A 4 5.90 -36.40 7.10
CA LEU A 4 4.74 -36.12 7.97
C LEU A 4 5.13 -35.28 9.20
N LEU A 5 6.39 -35.39 9.65
CA LEU A 5 6.89 -34.69 10.84
C LEU A 5 7.07 -33.18 10.61
N CYS A 6 7.38 -32.75 9.38
CA CYS A 6 7.51 -31.33 9.04
C CYS A 6 6.15 -30.61 8.97
N ALA A 7 5.10 -31.30 8.51
CA ALA A 7 3.75 -30.70 8.44
C ALA A 7 3.18 -30.42 9.84
N VAL A 8 3.46 -31.28 10.82
CA VAL A 8 2.98 -31.11 12.21
C VAL A 8 3.72 -29.98 12.95
N LEU A 9 4.99 -29.73 12.63
CA LEU A 9 5.75 -28.61 13.21
C LEU A 9 5.28 -27.23 12.71
N VAL A 10 4.82 -27.13 11.46
CA VAL A 10 4.23 -25.88 10.93
C VAL A 10 2.87 -25.62 11.58
N SER A 11 2.05 -26.65 11.82
CA SER A 11 0.75 -26.50 12.48
C SER A 11 0.85 -26.13 13.96
N ALA A 12 1.87 -26.62 14.67
CA ALA A 12 2.06 -26.36 16.09
C ALA A 12 2.55 -24.93 16.40
N ALA A 13 3.12 -24.21 15.42
CA ALA A 13 3.55 -22.82 15.58
C ALA A 13 2.38 -21.81 15.64
N PHE A 14 1.15 -22.21 15.31
CA PHE A 14 -0.01 -21.32 15.24
C PHE A 14 -0.94 -21.37 16.46
N ILE A 15 -0.62 -22.14 17.50
CA ILE A 15 -1.48 -22.29 18.71
C ILE A 15 -0.93 -21.50 19.91
N SER A 16 -0.22 -20.39 19.67
CA SER A 16 -0.04 -19.39 20.73
C SER A 16 -1.31 -18.54 20.77
N ALA A 17 -2.12 -18.70 21.83
CA ALA A 17 -3.26 -17.81 22.07
C ALA A 17 -2.73 -16.36 22.03
N PRO A 18 -3.25 -15.49 21.15
CA PRO A 18 -2.81 -14.12 21.12
C PRO A 18 -3.19 -13.48 22.46
N SER A 19 -2.20 -12.97 23.19
CA SER A 19 -2.48 -11.95 24.19
C SER A 19 -3.06 -10.77 23.44
N PHE A 20 -4.28 -10.34 23.79
CA PHE A 20 -4.87 -9.15 23.20
C PHE A 20 -3.95 -7.93 23.40
N ALA A 21 -3.08 -7.95 24.41
CA ALA A 21 -2.11 -6.90 24.72
C ALA A 21 -1.06 -6.61 23.62
N ASP A 22 -0.99 -7.47 22.61
CA ASP A 22 -0.03 -7.39 21.52
C ASP A 22 -0.69 -6.93 20.21
N ILE A 23 -1.99 -6.66 20.18
CA ILE A 23 -2.65 -6.17 18.98
C ILE A 23 -2.72 -4.65 19.00
N GLY A 24 -2.32 -4.02 17.90
CA GLY A 24 -2.47 -2.59 17.65
C GLY A 24 -3.39 -2.36 16.46
N VAL A 25 -4.26 -1.36 16.56
CA VAL A 25 -5.03 -0.84 15.43
C VAL A 25 -4.57 0.59 15.18
N THR A 26 -4.21 0.87 13.92
CA THR A 26 -3.73 2.19 13.53
C THR A 26 -4.64 2.77 12.45
N ALA A 27 -5.10 4.00 12.65
CA ALA A 27 -5.75 4.79 11.61
C ALA A 27 -4.74 5.79 11.03
N TYR A 28 -4.79 6.00 9.72
CA TYR A 28 -3.92 6.90 8.99
C TYR A 28 -4.74 7.88 8.17
N ALA A 29 -4.28 9.12 8.11
CA ALA A 29 -4.77 10.13 7.18
C ALA A 29 -3.59 10.94 6.65
N GLY A 30 -3.53 11.14 5.33
CA GLY A 30 -2.35 11.70 4.71
C GLY A 30 -2.54 12.12 3.26
N GLN A 31 -1.42 12.39 2.61
CA GLN A 31 -1.33 12.73 1.19
C GLN A 31 -0.50 11.68 0.46
N THR A 32 -0.93 11.33 -0.75
CA THR A 32 -0.23 10.43 -1.67
C THR A 32 0.30 11.24 -2.84
N PHE A 33 1.60 11.16 -3.05
CA PHE A 33 2.32 11.76 -4.16
C PHE A 33 2.69 10.66 -5.14
N SER A 34 2.21 10.74 -6.38
CA SER A 34 2.50 9.76 -7.43
C SER A 34 3.46 10.37 -8.45
N GLN A 35 4.39 9.59 -9.00
CA GLN A 35 5.27 10.09 -10.06
C GLN A 35 4.52 10.22 -11.40
N THR A 36 4.95 11.18 -12.23
CA THR A 36 4.46 11.40 -13.59
C THR A 36 4.60 10.14 -14.44
N LEU A 37 3.52 9.73 -15.11
CA LEU A 37 3.51 8.60 -16.02
C LEU A 37 3.77 9.10 -17.45
N THR A 38 4.81 8.56 -18.11
CA THR A 38 5.04 8.81 -19.53
C THR A 38 4.29 7.74 -20.33
N THR A 39 3.55 8.15 -21.36
CA THR A 39 2.90 7.22 -22.31
C THR A 39 3.79 6.98 -23.53
N SER A 40 3.54 5.88 -24.27
CA SER A 40 4.27 5.55 -25.51
C SER A 40 4.20 6.60 -26.63
N LYS A 41 3.31 7.58 -26.51
CA LYS A 41 3.23 8.75 -27.41
C LYS A 41 4.01 9.97 -26.90
N GLY A 42 4.79 9.82 -25.83
CA GLY A 42 5.54 10.90 -25.19
C GLY A 42 4.67 11.91 -24.45
N GLN A 43 3.42 11.54 -24.10
CA GLN A 43 2.56 12.39 -23.29
C GLN A 43 2.78 12.07 -21.82
N GLU A 44 3.15 13.10 -21.06
CA GLU A 44 3.28 13.06 -19.60
C GLU A 44 1.89 13.24 -18.98
N HIS A 45 1.45 12.27 -18.20
CA HIS A 45 0.23 12.37 -17.41
C HIS A 45 0.57 12.24 -15.93
N GLU A 46 0.33 13.31 -15.19
CA GLU A 46 0.49 13.38 -13.75
C GLU A 46 -0.80 12.85 -13.09
N ILE A 47 -0.66 11.87 -12.21
CA ILE A 47 -1.74 11.48 -11.30
C ILE A 47 -1.73 12.54 -10.21
N ALA A 48 -2.80 13.33 -10.09
CA ALA A 48 -2.85 14.39 -9.09
C ALA A 48 -2.64 13.82 -7.68
N ASP A 49 -1.95 14.59 -6.84
CA ASP A 49 -1.83 14.30 -5.42
C ASP A 49 -3.22 14.17 -4.81
N ASP A 50 -3.46 13.09 -4.06
CA ASP A 50 -4.74 12.90 -3.36
C ASP A 50 -4.55 12.52 -1.89
N ALA A 51 -5.54 12.92 -1.09
CA ALA A 51 -5.67 12.49 0.26
C ALA A 51 -5.91 10.97 0.31
N HIS A 52 -5.22 10.29 1.23
CA HIS A 52 -5.49 8.89 1.51
C HIS A 52 -5.92 8.69 2.95
N PHE A 53 -6.72 7.67 3.13
CA PHE A 53 -7.00 7.10 4.44
C PHE A 53 -6.52 5.65 4.46
N ALA A 54 -6.10 5.20 5.64
CA ALA A 54 -5.73 3.82 5.82
C ALA A 54 -6.05 3.32 7.22
N ILE A 55 -6.13 2.01 7.34
CA ILE A 55 -6.21 1.30 8.61
C ILE A 55 -5.21 0.14 8.60
N SER A 56 -4.55 -0.09 9.72
CA SER A 56 -3.78 -1.31 9.94
C SER A 56 -4.21 -2.04 11.19
N VAL A 57 -4.04 -3.37 11.14
CA VAL A 57 -4.13 -4.24 12.29
C VAL A 57 -2.82 -4.99 12.39
N ASP A 58 -2.08 -4.73 13.45
CA ASP A 58 -0.71 -5.21 13.63
C ASP A 58 -0.57 -5.97 14.93
N ARG A 59 0.26 -7.01 14.91
CA ARG A 59 0.74 -7.66 16.13
C ARG A 59 2.12 -7.13 16.49
N HIS A 60 2.27 -6.66 17.71
CA HIS A 60 3.49 -6.15 18.31
C HIS A 60 4.13 -7.23 19.18
N ILE A 61 5.27 -7.77 18.75
CA ILE A 61 6.05 -8.74 19.52
C ILE A 61 7.45 -8.18 19.70
N ASN A 62 7.85 -8.00 20.96
CA ASN A 62 9.11 -7.35 21.32
C ASN A 62 9.21 -5.97 20.63
N ASP A 63 10.26 -5.79 19.83
CA ASP A 63 10.56 -4.55 19.12
C ASP A 63 10.11 -4.62 17.65
N THR A 64 9.15 -5.48 17.32
CA THR A 64 8.71 -5.71 15.93
C THR A 64 7.19 -5.63 15.86
N LYS A 65 6.66 -5.05 14.78
CA LYS A 65 5.27 -5.22 14.38
C LYS A 65 5.17 -5.97 13.06
N TYR A 66 4.11 -6.75 12.91
CA TYR A 66 3.73 -7.31 11.61
C TYR A 66 2.21 -7.42 11.52
N GLY A 67 1.66 -7.20 10.34
CA GLY A 67 0.22 -7.09 10.20
C GLY A 67 -0.24 -6.78 8.79
N ILE A 68 -1.48 -6.33 8.70
CA ILE A 68 -2.14 -5.97 7.45
C ILE A 68 -2.41 -4.47 7.46
N TYR A 69 -2.04 -3.81 6.37
CA TYR A 69 -2.35 -2.42 6.06
C TYR A 69 -3.30 -2.38 4.88
N TYR A 70 -4.40 -1.65 5.04
CA TYR A 70 -5.36 -1.38 3.98
C TYR A 70 -5.51 0.13 3.81
N SER A 71 -5.25 0.64 2.61
CA SER A 71 -5.41 2.06 2.27
C SER A 71 -6.26 2.21 1.03
N PHE A 72 -7.04 3.28 1.01
CA PHE A 72 -7.80 3.71 -0.15
C PHE A 72 -7.50 5.18 -0.42
N PHE A 73 -7.35 5.53 -1.69
CA PHE A 73 -7.23 6.90 -2.15
C PHE A 73 -7.80 7.01 -3.56
N GLY A 74 -8.47 8.13 -3.83
CA GLY A 74 -8.87 8.50 -5.17
C GLY A 74 -7.71 9.20 -5.87
N GLY A 75 -7.97 9.68 -7.07
CA GLY A 75 -7.09 10.58 -7.79
C GLY A 75 -7.81 11.04 -9.05
N GLU A 76 -7.69 12.32 -9.37
CA GLU A 76 -8.18 12.89 -10.63
C GLU A 76 -6.97 13.13 -11.55
N LEU A 77 -7.09 12.84 -12.85
CA LEU A 77 -6.01 13.17 -13.79
C LEU A 77 -6.02 14.68 -14.06
N GLU A 78 -4.89 15.36 -13.88
CA GLU A 78 -4.78 16.81 -14.07
C GLU A 78 -5.15 17.27 -15.50
N SER A 79 -4.98 16.38 -16.48
CA SER A 79 -5.32 16.64 -17.89
C SER A 79 -6.82 16.56 -18.19
N ASN A 80 -7.65 15.95 -17.33
CA ASN A 80 -9.09 15.79 -17.55
C ASN A 80 -9.82 15.37 -16.26
N ALA A 81 -10.57 16.29 -15.65
CA ALA A 81 -11.34 16.06 -14.41
C ALA A 81 -12.44 14.99 -14.51
N GLU A 82 -12.74 14.49 -15.72
CA GLU A 82 -13.68 13.39 -15.92
C GLU A 82 -13.03 12.00 -15.77
N GLN A 83 -11.70 11.89 -15.68
CA GLN A 83 -11.00 10.61 -15.54
C GLN A 83 -10.52 10.40 -14.10
N LYS A 84 -11.13 9.41 -13.44
CA LYS A 84 -10.90 9.08 -12.03
C LYS A 84 -10.14 7.78 -11.89
N ILE A 85 -9.16 7.76 -11.00
CA ILE A 85 -8.35 6.60 -10.67
C ILE A 85 -8.51 6.34 -9.18
N ASP A 86 -9.23 5.28 -8.82
CA ASP A 86 -9.34 4.83 -7.44
C ASP A 86 -8.33 3.71 -7.20
N SER A 87 -7.51 3.84 -6.15
CA SER A 87 -6.50 2.86 -5.78
C SER A 87 -6.74 2.32 -4.37
N GLU A 88 -6.70 1.00 -4.23
CA GLU A 88 -6.78 0.31 -2.95
C GLU A 88 -5.54 -0.55 -2.73
N LEU A 89 -4.79 -0.26 -1.67
CA LEU A 89 -3.60 -1.01 -1.28
C LEU A 89 -3.95 -2.00 -0.17
N LEU A 90 -3.73 -3.29 -0.41
CA LEU A 90 -3.78 -4.33 0.60
C LEU A 90 -2.40 -4.94 0.78
N LEU A 91 -1.74 -4.62 1.89
CA LEU A 91 -0.33 -4.91 2.11
C LEU A 91 -0.13 -5.68 3.41
N PHE A 92 0.65 -6.76 3.34
CA PHE A 92 1.31 -7.30 4.51
C PHE A 92 2.52 -6.43 4.83
N GLN A 93 2.66 -6.02 6.10
CA GLN A 93 3.73 -5.15 6.54
C GLN A 93 4.48 -5.75 7.73
N SER A 94 5.77 -5.44 7.82
CA SER A 94 6.62 -5.78 8.96
C SER A 94 7.59 -4.65 9.24
N ALA A 95 7.72 -4.23 10.49
CA ALA A 95 8.60 -3.14 10.91
C ALA A 95 9.26 -3.41 12.25
N VAL A 96 10.42 -2.78 12.44
CA VAL A 96 11.19 -2.83 13.67
C VAL A 96 11.14 -1.46 14.36
N TYR A 97 10.76 -1.46 15.62
CA TYR A 97 10.71 -0.30 16.52
C TYR A 97 12.03 -0.11 17.26
N ARG A 98 12.41 1.16 17.46
CA ARG A 98 13.53 1.57 18.30
C ARG A 98 13.11 2.74 19.19
N PRO A 99 13.25 2.63 20.51
CA PRO A 99 12.99 3.76 21.40
C PRO A 99 14.05 4.84 21.15
N VAL A 100 13.58 6.06 20.89
CA VAL A 100 14.41 7.28 20.80
C VAL A 100 14.44 7.96 22.17
N THR A 101 13.29 7.98 22.85
CA THR A 101 13.12 8.39 24.26
C THR A 101 12.10 7.47 24.93
N ASP A 102 11.79 7.70 26.20
CA ASP A 102 10.80 6.89 26.94
C ASP A 102 9.40 6.88 26.28
N ASN A 103 9.03 8.01 25.65
CA ASN A 103 7.72 8.19 25.02
C ASN A 103 7.78 8.26 23.49
N LEU A 104 8.95 8.33 22.87
CA LEU A 104 9.10 8.42 21.41
C LEU A 104 9.80 7.18 20.87
N SER A 105 9.17 6.50 19.92
CA SER A 105 9.77 5.40 19.18
C SER A 105 9.85 5.75 17.70
N ALA A 106 10.96 5.42 17.06
CA ALA A 106 11.05 5.38 15.60
C ALA A 106 10.82 3.94 15.11
N TYR A 107 10.33 3.78 13.89
CA TYR A 107 10.24 2.47 13.25
C TYR A 107 10.55 2.55 11.77
N ALA A 108 11.05 1.44 11.24
CA ALA A 108 11.27 1.24 9.82
C ALA A 108 10.88 -0.17 9.42
N GLY A 109 10.31 -0.33 8.24
CA GLY A 109 9.73 -1.58 7.79
C GLY A 109 9.65 -1.72 6.29
N ALA A 110 9.19 -2.89 5.89
CA ALA A 110 8.94 -3.28 4.53
C ALA A 110 7.55 -3.87 4.39
N GLN A 111 6.99 -3.79 3.19
CA GLN A 111 5.65 -4.26 2.88
C GLN A 111 5.59 -4.92 1.51
N LEU A 112 4.62 -5.80 1.35
CA LEU A 112 4.29 -6.45 0.08
C LEU A 112 2.83 -6.87 0.06
N GLY A 113 2.22 -6.87 -1.11
CA GLY A 113 0.82 -7.22 -1.29
C GLY A 113 0.32 -6.84 -2.68
N ALA A 114 -0.91 -6.32 -2.71
CA ALA A 114 -1.60 -5.98 -3.93
C ALA A 114 -2.07 -4.52 -3.94
N ASN A 115 -2.06 -3.93 -5.12
CA ASN A 115 -2.71 -2.65 -5.42
C ASN A 115 -3.84 -2.92 -6.41
N TYR A 116 -5.07 -2.64 -6.01
CA TYR A 116 -6.25 -2.75 -6.85
C TYR A 116 -6.52 -1.37 -7.45
N ILE A 117 -6.42 -1.26 -8.77
CA ILE A 117 -6.63 0.01 -9.47
C ILE A 117 -7.93 -0.10 -10.25
N THR A 118 -8.88 0.75 -9.90
CA THR A 118 -10.15 0.92 -10.62
C THR A 118 -10.08 2.23 -11.39
N THR A 119 -10.37 2.17 -12.69
CA THR A 119 -10.51 3.37 -13.52
C THR A 119 -11.90 3.40 -14.16
N ASN A 120 -12.39 4.58 -14.53
CA ASN A 120 -13.67 4.70 -15.23
C ASN A 120 -13.57 4.49 -16.75
N PHE A 121 -12.38 4.21 -17.28
CA PHE A 121 -12.09 4.11 -18.71
C PHE A 121 -11.39 2.79 -19.13
N VAL A 122 -10.87 1.99 -18.20
CA VAL A 122 -10.23 0.69 -18.44
C VAL A 122 -10.75 -0.35 -17.44
N GLU A 123 -10.70 -1.64 -17.80
CA GLU A 123 -11.03 -2.75 -16.89
C GLU A 123 -10.18 -2.71 -15.61
N LYS A 124 -10.76 -3.16 -14.49
CA LYS A 124 -10.13 -3.19 -13.17
C LYS A 124 -9.02 -4.23 -13.16
N ASP A 125 -7.83 -3.84 -12.72
CA ASP A 125 -6.67 -4.74 -12.63
C ASP A 125 -6.07 -4.75 -11.21
N THR A 126 -5.48 -5.90 -10.85
CA THR A 126 -4.77 -6.09 -9.59
C THR A 126 -3.29 -6.27 -9.86
N PHE A 127 -2.48 -5.40 -9.25
CA PHE A 127 -1.04 -5.39 -9.46
C PHE A 127 -0.30 -5.76 -8.18
N PHE A 128 0.87 -6.39 -8.34
CA PHE A 128 1.73 -6.66 -7.20
C PHE A 128 2.35 -5.35 -6.71
N ALA A 129 2.28 -5.10 -5.41
CA ALA A 129 2.87 -3.93 -4.78
C ALA A 129 3.85 -4.33 -3.68
N SER A 130 4.97 -3.63 -3.59
CA SER A 130 5.93 -3.77 -2.50
C SER A 130 6.50 -2.40 -2.12
N GLY A 131 7.18 -2.30 -0.99
CA GLY A 131 7.64 -1.00 -0.55
C GLY A 131 8.38 -1.01 0.78
N LEU A 132 8.76 0.20 1.18
CA LEU A 132 9.40 0.48 2.46
C LEU A 132 8.65 1.61 3.15
N PHE A 133 8.67 1.62 4.47
CA PHE A 133 8.07 2.69 5.24
C PHE A 133 8.88 2.96 6.49
N ALA A 134 8.81 4.19 6.97
CA ALA A 134 9.46 4.62 8.20
C ALA A 134 8.60 5.68 8.88
N GLY A 135 8.59 5.68 10.21
CA GLY A 135 7.78 6.61 10.96
C GLY A 135 8.27 6.80 12.39
N VAL A 136 7.57 7.66 13.10
CA VAL A 136 7.77 7.93 14.52
C VAL A 136 6.42 7.90 15.22
N ASP A 137 6.38 7.27 16.39
CA ASP A 137 5.20 7.16 17.25
C ASP A 137 5.54 7.76 18.62
N TYR A 138 4.74 8.72 19.05
CA TYR A 138 4.75 9.28 20.39
C TYR A 138 3.66 8.61 21.24
N LYS A 139 4.07 7.90 22.28
CA LYS A 139 3.20 7.21 23.22
C LYS A 139 2.48 8.22 24.11
N LEU A 140 1.16 8.13 24.11
CA LEU A 140 0.28 8.79 25.06
C LEU A 140 -0.10 7.82 26.18
N ALA A 141 -1.02 8.23 27.04
CA ALA A 141 -1.56 7.39 28.09
C ALA A 141 -2.56 6.34 27.54
N GLY A 142 -2.71 5.23 28.26
CA GLY A 142 -3.79 4.26 28.02
C GLY A 142 -3.66 3.47 26.71
N GLY A 143 -2.44 3.20 26.24
CA GLY A 143 -2.20 2.42 25.01
C GLY A 143 -2.34 3.21 23.71
N LEU A 144 -2.72 4.49 23.79
CA LEU A 144 -2.82 5.38 22.65
C LEU A 144 -1.44 5.92 22.25
N SER A 145 -1.17 6.06 20.96
CA SER A 145 0.01 6.72 20.40
C SER A 145 -0.36 7.53 19.18
N VAL A 146 0.35 8.62 18.93
CA VAL A 146 0.18 9.46 17.72
C VAL A 146 1.50 9.51 16.99
N GLY A 147 1.48 9.56 15.68
CA GLY A 147 2.70 9.49 14.91
C GLY A 147 2.59 10.06 13.51
N SER A 148 3.69 9.93 12.80
CA SER A 148 3.77 10.24 11.39
C SER A 148 4.54 9.15 10.66
N GLU A 149 4.10 8.80 9.45
CA GLU A 149 4.70 7.77 8.62
C GLU A 149 4.96 8.30 7.21
N LEU A 150 6.13 7.94 6.68
CA LEU A 150 6.46 8.04 5.27
C LEU A 150 6.51 6.63 4.69
N ARG A 151 5.80 6.41 3.59
CA ARG A 151 5.68 5.11 2.94
C ARG A 151 5.95 5.26 1.45
N TRP A 152 6.88 4.47 0.95
CA TRP A 152 7.15 4.34 -0.48
C TRP A 152 6.59 3.01 -0.98
N VAL A 153 5.82 3.05 -2.05
CA VAL A 153 5.18 1.89 -2.69
C VAL A 153 5.60 1.84 -4.15
N ALA A 154 6.07 0.67 -4.58
CA ALA A 154 6.35 0.31 -5.95
C ALA A 154 5.35 -0.76 -6.40
N THR A 155 4.51 -0.44 -7.39
CA THR A 155 3.52 -1.35 -7.98
C THR A 155 4.01 -1.81 -9.35
N ILE A 156 4.17 -3.11 -9.54
CA ILE A 156 4.62 -3.70 -10.81
C ILE A 156 3.43 -3.83 -11.75
N VAL A 157 3.42 -3.03 -12.81
CA VAL A 157 2.37 -2.99 -13.83
C VAL A 157 2.87 -3.78 -15.04
N LYS A 158 2.75 -5.12 -15.00
CA LYS A 158 3.22 -5.96 -16.12
C LYS A 158 2.35 -5.80 -17.36
N ASN A 159 3.03 -5.55 -18.47
CA ASN A 159 2.63 -5.35 -19.87
C ASN A 159 1.80 -6.49 -20.54
N SER A 160 0.79 -7.07 -19.87
CA SER A 160 -0.11 -8.07 -20.49
C SER A 160 -1.59 -7.71 -20.44
N SER A 161 -1.96 -6.53 -19.95
CA SER A 161 -3.33 -6.01 -20.08
C SER A 161 -3.56 -5.66 -21.54
N LYS A 162 -4.09 -6.63 -22.32
CA LYS A 162 -4.55 -6.40 -23.68
C LYS A 162 -5.77 -5.50 -23.62
N ILE A 163 -5.57 -4.20 -23.84
CA ILE A 163 -6.66 -3.27 -24.03
C ILE A 163 -7.27 -3.59 -25.41
N SER A 164 -8.48 -4.17 -25.39
CA SER A 164 -9.27 -4.42 -26.58
C SER A 164 -9.74 -3.07 -27.14
N CYS A 165 -9.21 -2.67 -28.28
CA CYS A 165 -9.82 -1.65 -29.12
C CYS A 165 -11.06 -2.25 -29.80
N ASP A 166 -12.14 -1.49 -29.85
CA ASP A 166 -13.33 -1.84 -30.59
C ASP A 166 -13.04 -1.96 -32.10
N ASN A 167 -13.81 -2.82 -32.77
CA ASN A 167 -13.64 -3.23 -34.16
C ASN A 167 -14.35 -2.22 -35.10
N ASP A 168 -13.73 -1.08 -35.39
CA ASP A 168 -14.14 -0.25 -36.53
C ASP A 168 -13.10 -0.37 -37.68
N PRO A 169 -13.42 -1.04 -38.79
CA PRO A 169 -12.51 -1.22 -39.93
C PRO A 169 -12.27 0.06 -40.76
N SER A 170 -12.76 1.23 -40.33
CA SER A 170 -12.68 2.48 -41.09
C SER A 170 -11.98 3.66 -40.38
N THR A 171 -11.44 3.47 -39.18
CA THR A 171 -10.60 4.46 -38.48
C THR A 171 -9.24 3.85 -38.11
N ASP A 172 -8.20 4.19 -38.87
CA ASP A 172 -6.82 3.70 -38.68
C ASP A 172 -6.04 4.55 -37.66
N ASP A 173 -6.65 4.86 -36.51
CA ASP A 173 -5.93 5.42 -35.37
C ASP A 173 -6.79 5.48 -34.10
N GLY A 174 -6.32 4.82 -33.03
CA GLY A 174 -6.55 5.28 -31.66
C GLY A 174 -7.32 4.36 -30.72
N CYS A 175 -6.60 3.55 -29.93
CA CYS A 175 -6.80 3.46 -28.48
C CYS A 175 -5.70 2.61 -27.82
N GLY A 176 -4.52 3.19 -27.63
CA GLY A 176 -3.42 2.52 -26.94
C GLY A 176 -2.90 3.38 -25.82
N TRP A 177 -3.55 3.35 -24.66
CA TRP A 177 -2.93 3.85 -23.43
C TRP A 177 -1.89 2.82 -23.01
N HIS A 178 -0.62 3.17 -23.14
CA HIS A 178 0.52 2.33 -22.77
C HIS A 178 1.25 3.03 -21.63
N PHE A 179 1.36 2.37 -20.48
CA PHE A 179 2.22 2.82 -19.39
C PHE A 179 3.68 2.57 -19.81
N ASP A 180 4.44 3.62 -20.13
CA ASP A 180 5.87 3.53 -20.43
C ASP A 180 6.63 3.52 -19.10
N GLY A 181 6.50 2.41 -18.37
CA GLY A 181 7.08 2.20 -17.05
C GLY A 181 6.63 0.89 -16.43
N ASP A 182 7.56 -0.04 -16.18
CA ASP A 182 7.26 -1.36 -15.58
C ASP A 182 6.81 -1.25 -14.11
N VAL A 183 6.96 -0.07 -13.49
CA VAL A 183 6.75 0.15 -12.05
C VAL A 183 6.15 1.54 -11.78
N LEU A 184 4.96 1.58 -11.19
CA LEU A 184 4.35 2.78 -10.61
C LEU A 184 4.95 3.04 -9.23
N ASN A 185 5.52 4.23 -9.02
CA ASN A 185 6.11 4.62 -7.73
C ASN A 185 5.25 5.68 -7.03
N GLN A 186 4.91 5.43 -5.78
CA GLN A 186 4.07 6.30 -4.96
C GLN A 186 4.73 6.56 -3.60
N PHE A 187 4.59 7.78 -3.10
CA PHE A 187 5.03 8.21 -1.79
C PHE A 187 3.84 8.68 -0.97
N GLN A 188 3.64 8.12 0.21
CA GLN A 188 2.55 8.47 1.12
C GLN A 188 3.15 9.11 2.36
N ALA A 189 2.67 10.30 2.72
CA ALA A 189 2.97 10.95 3.98
C ALA A 189 1.70 11.03 4.81
N SER A 190 1.70 10.44 6.00
CA SER A 190 0.50 10.34 6.84
C SER A 190 0.76 10.70 8.30
N LEU A 191 -0.28 11.22 8.94
CA LEU A 191 -0.41 11.20 10.39
C LEU A 191 -1.14 9.92 10.79
N ASN A 192 -0.74 9.35 11.91
CA ASN A 192 -1.30 8.10 12.39
C ASN A 192 -1.75 8.19 13.85
N LEU A 193 -2.78 7.42 14.17
CA LEU A 193 -3.30 7.24 15.52
C LEU A 193 -3.38 5.74 15.81
N THR A 194 -2.60 5.28 16.76
CA THR A 194 -2.47 3.87 17.12
C THR A 194 -3.06 3.61 18.49
N TYR A 195 -3.92 2.60 18.61
CA TYR A 195 -4.35 2.07 19.90
C TYR A 195 -3.87 0.63 20.05
N ARG A 196 -3.06 0.37 21.08
CA ARG A 196 -2.62 -0.97 21.46
C ARG A 196 -3.46 -1.45 22.65
N PHE A 197 -4.06 -2.63 22.50
CA PHE A 197 -4.88 -3.28 23.53
C PHE A 197 -4.03 -3.83 24.68
#